data_AF-A0A7Z9QI26-F1
#
_entry.id   AF-A0A7Z9QI26-F1
#
_cell.length_a   1.000
_cell.length_b   1.000
_cell.length_c   1.000
_cell.angle_alpha   90.00
_cell.angle_beta   90.00
_cell.angle_gamma   90.00
#
_symmetry.space_group_name_H-M   'P 1'
#
loop_
_entity.id
_entity.type
_entity.pdbx_description
1 polymer ?
#
loop_
_entity_poly.entity_id
_entity_poly.type
_entity_poly.pdbx_seq_one_letter_code
_entity_poly.pdbx_strand_id
1 'polypeptide(L)'
;AGTYGMGVMTVRSADEVLSLNRKQRTKMSYAKEGGAVTRTIMQEGVYTFETWGGNSSIAEPVIYMIDNSVVGGFYRVHTDRRTDENLNAPGMHFEPLAFAKSCIQPDKTRAPDAEPNRFYAYGVIARLALLAAAREIAFEEKP
;
A
#
# COMPACT_ATOMS: atom_id res chain seq x y z
N ALA A 1 -5.76 -8.55 -9.84
CA ALA A 1 -5.05 -9.21 -8.72
C ALA A 1 -3.76 -8.43 -8.48
N GLY A 2 -3.46 -8.02 -7.24
CA GLY A 2 -2.34 -7.13 -6.88
C GLY A 2 -0.95 -7.72 -7.14
N THR A 3 0.03 -7.54 -6.24
CA THR A 3 1.39 -8.07 -6.42
C THR A 3 1.50 -9.61 -6.50
N TYR A 4 0.38 -10.31 -6.36
CA TYR A 4 0.30 -11.75 -6.47
C TYR A 4 0.63 -12.20 -7.90
N GLY A 5 1.87 -12.67 -8.08
CA GLY A 5 2.41 -13.08 -9.37
C GLY A 5 3.24 -12.03 -10.10
N MET A 6 3.44 -10.84 -9.51
CA MET A 6 4.37 -9.83 -10.02
C MET A 6 5.71 -9.88 -9.30
N GLY A 7 6.81 -9.78 -10.06
CA GLY A 7 8.13 -9.55 -9.51
C GLY A 7 8.26 -8.12 -9.01
N VAL A 8 8.36 -7.94 -7.70
CA VAL A 8 8.57 -6.61 -7.07
C VAL A 8 9.98 -6.53 -6.47
N MET A 9 10.68 -5.45 -6.74
CA MET A 9 11.94 -5.08 -6.10
C MET A 9 12.04 -3.56 -5.93
N THR A 10 12.74 -3.14 -4.88
CA THR A 10 13.10 -1.73 -4.64
C THR A 10 14.56 -1.54 -5.06
N VAL A 11 14.87 -0.43 -5.70
CA VAL A 11 16.24 -0.03 -6.08
C VAL A 11 16.50 1.41 -5.66
N ARG A 12 17.75 1.73 -5.32
CA ARG A 12 18.16 3.10 -4.94
C ARG A 12 19.12 3.75 -5.95
N SER A 13 19.64 2.97 -6.89
CA SER A 13 20.44 3.47 -8.01
C SER A 13 20.19 2.66 -9.28
N ALA A 14 20.56 3.23 -10.43
CA ALA A 14 20.51 2.52 -11.71
C ALA A 14 21.40 1.26 -11.73
N ASP A 15 22.53 1.29 -11.01
CA ASP A 15 23.49 0.18 -10.96
C ASP A 15 22.89 -1.09 -10.35
N GLU A 16 21.95 -0.96 -9.41
CA GLU A 16 21.24 -2.11 -8.82
C GLU A 16 20.41 -2.89 -9.86
N VAL A 17 19.88 -2.19 -10.87
CA VAL A 17 19.13 -2.82 -11.97
C VAL A 17 20.08 -3.49 -12.96
N LEU A 18 21.28 -2.93 -13.17
CA LEU A 18 22.30 -3.50 -14.06
C LEU A 18 22.99 -4.73 -13.44
N SER A 19 23.09 -4.78 -12.12
CA SER A 19 23.86 -5.79 -11.36
C SER A 19 23.01 -6.89 -10.70
N LEU A 20 21.81 -7.16 -11.22
CA LEU A 20 20.93 -8.19 -10.65
C LEU A 20 21.62 -9.56 -10.56
N ASN A 21 21.52 -10.22 -9.41
CA ASN A 21 21.98 -11.58 -9.25
C ASN A 21 21.01 -12.60 -9.89
N ARG A 22 21.43 -13.87 -9.98
CA ARG A 22 20.61 -14.94 -10.60
C ARG A 22 19.23 -15.06 -9.95
N LYS A 23 19.14 -14.96 -8.62
CA LYS A 23 17.88 -15.07 -7.86
C LYS A 23 16.95 -13.91 -8.17
N GLN A 24 17.47 -12.68 -8.23
CA GLN A 24 16.70 -11.49 -8.61
C GLN A 24 16.21 -11.59 -10.05
N ARG A 25 17.06 -11.98 -11.00
CA ARG A 25 16.64 -12.22 -12.40
C ARG A 25 15.50 -13.22 -12.46
N THR A 26 15.64 -14.39 -11.83
CA THR A 26 14.57 -15.39 -11.81
C THR A 26 13.26 -14.84 -11.22
N LYS A 27 13.34 -14.07 -10.12
CA LYS A 27 12.16 -13.43 -9.50
C LYS A 27 11.49 -12.42 -10.43
N MET A 28 12.26 -11.70 -11.24
CA MET A 28 11.77 -10.63 -12.12
C MET A 28 11.43 -11.08 -13.54
N SER A 29 11.79 -12.30 -13.95
CA SER A 29 11.58 -12.79 -15.32
C SER A 29 10.29 -13.57 -15.54
N TYR A 30 9.67 -14.10 -14.49
CA TYR A 30 8.49 -14.96 -14.60
C TYR A 30 7.31 -14.39 -13.82
N ALA A 31 6.16 -14.29 -14.49
CA ALA A 31 4.89 -14.20 -13.80
C ALA A 31 4.55 -15.57 -13.18
N LYS A 32 3.67 -15.59 -12.17
CA LYS A 32 3.08 -16.87 -11.72
C LYS A 32 2.46 -17.56 -12.94
N GLU A 33 2.68 -18.87 -13.10
CA GLU A 33 2.29 -19.71 -14.26
C GLU A 33 3.27 -19.73 -15.46
N GLY A 34 4.49 -19.18 -15.31
CA GLY A 34 5.56 -19.38 -16.28
C GLY A 34 5.49 -18.49 -17.52
N GLY A 35 4.53 -17.55 -17.56
CA GLY A 35 4.47 -16.51 -18.57
C GLY A 35 5.66 -15.54 -18.46
N ALA A 36 6.17 -15.12 -19.62
CA ALA A 36 7.21 -14.09 -19.69
C ALA A 36 6.64 -12.73 -19.25
N VAL A 37 7.45 -11.95 -18.53
CA VAL A 37 7.10 -10.57 -18.18
C VAL A 37 7.12 -9.70 -19.45
N THR A 38 5.99 -9.08 -19.78
CA THR A 38 5.83 -8.24 -20.99
C THR A 38 5.76 -6.74 -20.72
N ARG A 39 5.58 -6.35 -19.45
CA ARG A 39 5.47 -4.95 -19.03
C ARG A 39 6.16 -4.76 -17.69
N THR A 40 6.76 -3.58 -17.52
CA THR A 40 7.40 -3.14 -16.27
C THR A 40 6.83 -1.79 -15.89
N ILE A 41 6.57 -1.61 -14.60
CA ILE A 41 6.14 -0.34 -14.02
C ILE A 41 7.26 0.11 -13.08
N MET A 42 7.68 1.37 -13.23
CA MET A 42 8.59 2.04 -12.29
C MET A 42 7.77 3.07 -11.51
N GLN A 43 7.84 3.00 -10.18
CA GLN A 43 7.07 3.86 -9.29
C GLN A 43 7.99 4.43 -8.22
N GLU A 44 7.75 5.69 -7.86
CA GLU A 44 8.38 6.32 -6.70
C GLU A 44 8.04 5.54 -5.42
N GLY A 45 9.07 5.26 -4.61
CA GLY A 45 8.89 4.64 -3.31
C GLY A 45 8.40 5.66 -2.28
N VAL A 46 7.26 5.39 -1.65
CA VAL A 46 6.73 6.20 -0.55
C VAL A 46 7.11 5.56 0.77
N TYR A 47 7.71 6.34 1.66
CA TYR A 47 8.09 5.90 3.00
C TYR A 47 6.87 5.82 3.91
N THR A 48 6.89 4.88 4.86
CA THR A 48 6.04 4.95 6.05
C THR A 48 6.88 5.22 7.29
N PHE A 49 6.45 6.19 8.09
CA PHE A 49 7.02 6.48 9.41
C PHE A 49 6.01 6.22 10.52
N GLU A 50 4.85 5.64 10.19
CA GLU A 50 3.88 5.22 11.20
C GLU A 50 4.40 3.98 11.93
N THR A 51 4.15 3.97 13.24
CA THR A 51 4.57 2.88 14.12
C THR A 51 3.40 2.38 14.94
N TRP A 52 3.45 1.10 15.29
CA TRP A 52 2.45 0.43 16.12
C TRP A 52 3.08 -0.24 17.34
N GLY A 53 2.36 -0.16 18.46
CA GLY A 53 2.74 -0.78 19.73
C GLY A 53 3.96 -0.14 20.42
N GLY A 54 4.31 -0.65 21.60
CA GLY A 54 5.44 -0.14 22.40
C GLY A 54 6.82 -0.39 21.78
N ASN A 55 6.92 -1.33 20.84
CA ASN A 55 8.15 -1.65 20.13
C ASN A 55 8.36 -0.81 18.85
N SER A 56 7.49 0.18 18.60
CA SER A 56 7.58 1.07 17.43
C SER A 56 7.72 0.33 16.09
N SER A 57 6.99 -0.79 15.93
CA SER A 57 7.04 -1.58 14.70
C SER A 57 6.44 -0.82 13.54
N ILE A 58 7.05 -0.88 12.35
CA ILE A 58 6.58 -0.11 11.20
C ILE A 58 5.18 -0.57 10.79
N ALA A 59 4.32 0.39 10.51
CA ALA A 59 2.93 0.16 10.15
C ALA A 59 2.54 0.94 8.90
N GLU A 60 1.63 0.37 8.10
CA GLU A 60 0.95 1.07 7.01
C GLU A 60 -0.57 0.86 7.09
N PRO A 61 -1.39 1.91 6.94
CA PRO A 61 -2.84 1.80 7.02
C PRO A 61 -3.42 1.15 5.75
N VAL A 62 -4.37 0.24 5.94
CA VAL A 62 -5.19 -0.36 4.88
C VAL A 62 -6.64 0.05 5.11
N ILE A 63 -7.26 0.68 4.12
CA ILE A 63 -8.63 1.22 4.20
C ILE A 63 -9.57 0.36 3.36
N TYR A 64 -10.68 -0.05 3.97
CA TYR A 64 -11.77 -0.80 3.32
C TYR A 64 -12.93 0.13 2.98
N MET A 65 -13.48 -0.08 1.78
CA MET A 65 -14.65 0.62 1.27
C MET A 65 -15.68 -0.38 0.74
N ILE A 66 -16.96 -0.05 0.91
CA ILE A 66 -18.08 -0.70 0.23
C ILE A 66 -18.80 0.39 -0.56
N ASP A 67 -19.01 0.15 -1.85
CA ASP A 67 -19.38 1.21 -2.80
C ASP A 67 -18.40 2.39 -2.69
N ASN A 68 -18.87 3.61 -2.44
CA ASN A 68 -18.05 4.80 -2.26
C ASN A 68 -17.77 5.16 -0.80
N SER A 69 -18.18 4.30 0.14
CA SER A 69 -18.19 4.59 1.57
C SER A 69 -17.05 3.88 2.30
N VAL A 70 -16.30 4.63 3.12
CA VAL A 70 -15.26 4.07 4.00
C VAL A 70 -15.93 3.36 5.17
N VAL A 71 -15.65 2.06 5.33
CA VAL A 71 -16.32 1.21 6.34
C VAL A 71 -15.39 0.72 7.44
N GLY A 72 -14.08 0.74 7.22
CA GLY A 72 -13.16 0.06 8.12
C GLY A 72 -11.73 0.08 7.60
N GLY A 73 -10.84 -0.58 8.34
CA GLY A 73 -9.47 -0.77 7.96
C GLY A 73 -8.68 -1.52 9.01
N PHE A 74 -7.40 -1.70 8.74
CA PHE A 74 -6.42 -2.23 9.69
C PHE A 74 -5.05 -1.66 9.38
N TYR A 75 -4.14 -1.73 10.34
CA TYR A 75 -2.72 -1.53 10.10
C TYR A 75 -2.08 -2.84 9.69
N ARG A 76 -1.32 -2.83 8.60
CA ARG A 76 -0.33 -3.88 8.33
C ARG A 76 0.93 -3.51 9.09
N VAL A 77 1.35 -4.37 10.00
CA VAL A 77 2.50 -4.14 10.87
C VAL A 77 3.60 -5.14 10.55
N HIS A 78 4.85 -4.67 10.54
CA HIS A 78 6.02 -5.51 10.32
C HIS A 78 7.15 -5.10 11.27
N THR A 79 7.65 -6.05 12.05
CA THR A 79 8.70 -5.80 13.07
C THR A 79 10.08 -5.65 12.45
N ASP A 80 10.35 -6.42 11.39
CA ASP A 80 11.71 -6.55 10.82
C ASP A 80 11.93 -5.73 9.55
N ARG A 81 10.96 -4.89 9.15
CA ARG A 81 11.05 -4.05 7.95
C ARG A 81 11.33 -2.61 8.30
N ARG A 82 12.02 -1.94 7.38
CA ARG A 82 12.33 -0.51 7.48
C ARG A 82 11.25 0.33 6.82
N THR A 83 11.35 1.64 7.04
CA THR A 83 10.42 2.67 6.57
C THR A 83 10.33 2.77 5.05
N ASP A 84 11.30 2.21 4.32
CA ASP A 84 11.45 2.27 2.87
C ASP A 84 11.32 0.90 2.18
N GLU A 85 10.83 -0.10 2.92
CA GLU A 85 10.64 -1.45 2.42
C GLU A 85 9.16 -1.78 2.26
N ASN A 86 8.86 -2.72 1.38
CA ASN A 86 7.52 -3.27 1.23
C ASN A 86 7.16 -4.11 2.47
N LEU A 87 6.14 -3.70 3.23
CA LEU A 87 5.65 -4.47 4.38
C LEU A 87 4.76 -5.65 3.96
N ASN A 88 4.31 -5.73 2.70
CA ASN A 88 3.63 -6.90 2.14
C ASN A 88 4.64 -8.05 1.90
N ALA A 89 5.17 -8.59 3.00
CA ALA A 89 6.21 -9.60 3.03
C ALA A 89 5.93 -10.62 4.15
N PRO A 90 6.49 -11.84 4.07
CA PRO A 90 6.38 -12.83 5.15
C PRO A 90 6.87 -12.25 6.47
N GLY A 91 6.09 -12.44 7.54
CA GLY A 91 6.37 -11.87 8.87
C GLY A 91 5.45 -10.70 9.25
N MET A 92 4.71 -10.13 8.29
CA MET A 92 3.69 -9.13 8.57
C MET A 92 2.50 -9.72 9.35
N HIS A 93 1.88 -8.89 10.20
CA HIS A 93 0.62 -9.17 10.88
C HIS A 93 -0.32 -7.97 10.78
N PHE A 94 -1.56 -8.13 11.24
CA PHE A 94 -2.60 -7.12 11.12
C PHE A 94 -3.05 -6.68 12.50
N GLU A 95 -3.15 -5.37 12.67
CA GLU A 95 -3.57 -4.74 13.91
C GLU A 95 -4.81 -3.90 13.64
N PRO A 96 -5.85 -3.98 14.49
CA PRO A 96 -7.10 -3.30 14.24
C PRO A 96 -6.89 -1.78 14.20
N LEU A 97 -7.21 -1.18 13.06
CA LEU A 97 -7.40 0.25 12.96
C LEU A 97 -8.80 0.52 13.52
N ALA A 98 -8.88 0.58 14.85
CA ALA A 98 -10.13 0.88 15.52
C ALA A 98 -10.51 2.32 15.16
N PHE A 99 -11.43 2.46 14.20
CA PHE A 99 -12.11 3.72 13.98
C PHE A 99 -13.00 3.99 15.19
N ALA A 100 -12.42 4.58 16.23
CA ALA A 100 -13.14 4.98 17.44
C ALA A 100 -14.26 5.99 17.10
N LYS A 101 -14.14 6.70 15.97
CA LYS A 101 -15.12 7.64 15.42
C LYS A 101 -15.20 7.50 13.90
N SER A 102 -16.32 7.90 13.33
CA SER A 102 -16.56 7.89 11.88
C SER A 102 -15.47 8.66 11.11
N CYS A 103 -14.87 8.04 10.11
CA CYS A 103 -13.81 8.62 9.27
C CYS A 103 -14.34 9.54 8.17
N ILE A 104 -15.66 9.75 8.14
CA ILE A 104 -16.30 10.54 7.07
C ILE A 104 -16.48 12.01 7.45
N GLN A 105 -16.18 12.37 8.71
CA GLN A 105 -16.30 13.74 9.19
C GLN A 105 -15.07 14.16 10.00
N PRO A 106 -14.37 15.23 9.59
CA PRO A 106 -13.28 15.80 10.38
C PRO A 106 -13.83 16.60 11.55
N ASP A 107 -13.05 16.67 12.62
CA ASP A 107 -13.28 17.55 13.76
C ASP A 107 -12.55 18.88 13.57
N LYS A 108 -13.32 19.90 13.16
CA LYS A 108 -12.81 21.25 12.90
C LYS A 108 -12.30 21.97 14.15
N THR A 109 -12.59 21.46 15.34
CA THR A 109 -12.16 22.08 16.61
C THR A 109 -10.81 21.55 17.10
N ARG A 110 -10.32 20.46 16.51
CA ARG A 110 -9.06 19.81 16.89
C ARG A 110 -7.94 20.16 15.91
N ALA A 111 -6.71 19.90 16.34
CA ALA A 111 -5.53 20.06 15.50
C ALA A 111 -5.65 19.25 14.19
N PRO A 112 -5.02 19.69 13.08
CA PRO A 112 -5.07 19.00 11.79
C PRO A 112 -4.62 17.52 11.85
N ASP A 113 -3.62 17.20 12.67
CA ASP A 113 -3.09 15.84 12.81
C ASP A 113 -3.74 15.05 13.97
N ALA A 114 -4.78 15.60 14.59
CA ALA A 114 -5.54 14.85 15.58
C ALA A 114 -6.17 13.61 14.92
N GLU A 115 -6.20 12.49 15.65
CA GLU A 115 -6.71 11.19 15.17
C GLU A 115 -7.92 11.24 14.22
N PRO A 116 -9.06 11.90 14.54
CA PRO A 116 -10.21 11.96 13.63
C PRO A 116 -9.91 12.67 12.30
N ASN A 117 -9.08 13.71 12.33
CA ASN A 117 -8.71 14.48 11.13
C ASN A 117 -7.71 13.72 10.28
N ARG A 118 -6.74 13.04 10.91
CA ARG A 118 -5.79 12.15 10.23
C ARG A 118 -6.50 10.99 9.53
N PHE A 119 -7.43 10.32 10.21
CA PHE A 119 -8.22 9.23 9.60
C PHE A 119 -9.20 9.73 8.53
N TYR A 120 -9.75 10.94 8.68
CA TYR A 120 -10.50 11.57 7.60
C TYR A 120 -9.63 11.77 6.35
N ALA A 121 -8.38 12.23 6.52
CA ALA A 121 -7.44 12.38 5.41
C ALA A 121 -7.12 11.04 4.73
N TYR A 122 -6.92 9.95 5.49
CA TYR A 122 -6.76 8.60 4.92
C TYR A 122 -7.97 8.22 4.07
N GLY A 123 -9.20 8.49 4.56
CA GLY A 123 -10.43 8.24 3.83
C GLY A 123 -10.59 9.09 2.56
N VAL A 124 -10.06 10.32 2.53
CA VAL A 124 -10.04 11.15 1.31
C VAL A 124 -9.12 10.52 0.26
N ILE A 125 -7.89 10.16 0.63
CA ILE A 125 -6.92 9.54 -0.29
C ILE A 125 -7.45 8.19 -0.82
N ALA A 126 -8.04 7.38 0.06
CA ALA A 126 -8.65 6.10 -0.33
C ALA A 126 -9.76 6.30 -1.39
N ARG A 127 -10.65 7.29 -1.22
CA ARG A 127 -11.71 7.59 -2.19
C ARG A 127 -11.18 8.13 -3.52
N LEU A 128 -10.08 8.89 -3.51
CA LEU A 128 -9.41 9.31 -4.74
C LEU A 128 -8.84 8.10 -5.50
N ALA A 129 -8.20 7.16 -4.79
CA ALA A 129 -7.71 5.92 -5.38
C ALA A 129 -8.86 5.05 -5.93
N LEU A 130 -9.98 4.95 -5.20
CA LEU A 130 -11.19 4.26 -5.67
C LEU A 130 -11.75 4.90 -6.95
N LEU A 131 -11.82 6.24 -7.01
CA LEU A 131 -12.29 6.95 -8.19
C LEU A 131 -11.38 6.70 -9.40
N ALA A 132 -10.06 6.67 -9.20
CA ALA A 132 -9.10 6.35 -10.24
C ALA A 132 -9.32 4.92 -10.77
N ALA A 133 -9.44 3.93 -9.88
CA ALA A 133 -9.71 2.54 -10.25
C ALA A 133 -11.06 2.37 -10.98
N ALA A 134 -12.11 3.04 -10.52
CA ALA A 134 -13.41 3.01 -11.18
C ALA A 134 -13.36 3.58 -12.61
N ARG A 135 -12.56 4.64 -12.83
CA ARG A 135 -12.34 5.21 -14.17
C ARG A 135 -11.53 4.29 -15.07
N GLU A 136 -10.53 3.60 -14.53
CA GLU A 136 -9.74 2.61 -15.27
C GLU A 136 -10.63 1.47 -15.78
N ILE A 137 -11.44 0.87 -14.89
CA ILE A 137 -12.39 -0.21 -15.26
C ILE A 137 -13.39 0.27 -16.32
N ALA A 138 -14.00 1.44 -16.13
CA ALA A 138 -14.96 1.99 -17.08
C ALA A 138 -14.33 2.34 -18.45
N PHE A 139 -13.01 2.50 -18.53
CA PHE A 139 -12.29 2.70 -19.78
C PHE A 139 -12.01 1.36 -20.48
N GLU A 140 -11.65 0.32 -19.73
CA GLU A 140 -11.43 -1.04 -20.26
C GLU A 140 -12.71 -1.70 -20.77
N GLU A 141 -13.87 -1.38 -20.19
CA GLU A 141 -15.18 -1.90 -20.61
C GLU A 141 -15.74 -1.22 -21.87
N LYS A 142 -15.05 -0.22 -22.44
CA LYS A 142 -15.47 0.38 -23.72
C LYS A 142 -15.10 -0.58 -24.88
N PRO A 143 -16.06 -0.91 -25.76
CA PRO A 143 -15.84 -1.80 -26.90
C PRO A 143 -14.85 -1.23 -27.92
#